data_AF-A0AAJ6ZW94-F1
#
_entry.id   AF-A0AAJ6ZW94-F1
#
_cell.length_a   1.000
_cell.length_b   1.000
_cell.length_c   1.000
_cell.angle_alpha   90.00
_cell.angle_beta   90.00
_cell.angle_gamma   90.00
#
_symmetry.space_group_name_H-M   'P 1'
#
loop_
_entity.id
_entity.type
_entity.pdbx_description
1 polymer ?
#
loop_
_entity_poly.entity_id
_entity_poly.type
_entity_poly.pdbx_seq_one_letter_code
_entity_poly.pdbx_strand_id
1 'polypeptide(L)'
;MAKPKVKEEFLKNHEEFTNFVNKLPQNGPNVYFLFSGSKKENGRSWCIYCQMAEPVVKAFLDELKRNVVFAYVDVGDRDYWKDKACPFRTDSRTKLLVIPTIIKWKGVQRLEGSQCTKRDLLQMLFEEDD
;
A
#
# COMPACT_ATOMS: atom_id res chain seq x y z
N MET A 1 21.81 -8.28 -17.66
CA MET A 1 21.12 -8.30 -16.36
C MET A 1 20.02 -7.24 -16.39
N ALA A 2 18.77 -7.59 -16.08
CA ALA A 2 17.68 -6.61 -16.03
C ALA A 2 17.90 -5.64 -14.87
N LYS A 3 17.61 -4.35 -15.05
CA LYS A 3 17.66 -3.37 -13.96
C LYS A 3 16.60 -3.74 -12.91
N PRO A 4 16.89 -3.62 -11.60
CA PRO A 4 15.86 -3.73 -10.57
C PRO A 4 14.72 -2.76 -10.91
N LYS A 5 13.49 -3.25 -10.83
CA LYS A 5 12.31 -2.47 -11.20
C LYS A 5 11.20 -2.73 -10.21
N VAL A 6 10.66 -1.65 -9.66
CA VAL A 6 9.38 -1.69 -8.96
C VAL A 6 8.27 -1.87 -10.00
N LYS A 7 7.50 -2.96 -9.87
CA LYS A 7 6.29 -3.17 -10.66
C LYS A 7 5.12 -2.54 -9.90
N GLU A 8 4.58 -1.46 -10.44
CA GLU A 8 3.42 -0.79 -9.84
C GLU A 8 2.10 -1.39 -10.33
N GLU A 9 1.14 -1.52 -9.42
CA GLU A 9 -0.23 -1.94 -9.68
C GLU A 9 -1.20 -0.96 -9.01
N PHE A 10 -2.35 -0.72 -9.62
CA PHE A 10 -3.37 0.19 -9.10
C PHE A 10 -4.69 -0.55 -8.96
N LEU A 11 -5.17 -0.70 -7.74
CA LEU A 11 -6.35 -1.48 -7.39
C LEU A 11 -7.41 -0.53 -6.84
N LYS A 12 -8.55 -0.48 -7.52
CA LYS A 12 -9.71 0.29 -7.11
C LYS A 12 -10.59 -0.68 -6.33
N ASN A 13 -10.82 -0.47 -5.03
CA ASN A 13 -11.71 -1.26 -4.17
C ASN A 13 -11.18 -2.62 -3.62
N HIS A 14 -11.98 -3.21 -2.72
CA HIS A 14 -11.66 -4.43 -1.98
C HIS A 14 -11.73 -5.70 -2.84
N GLU A 15 -12.58 -5.73 -3.85
CA GLU A 15 -12.72 -6.84 -4.78
C GLU A 15 -11.47 -6.97 -5.66
N GLU A 16 -11.00 -5.86 -6.25
CA GLU A 16 -9.75 -5.86 -7.03
C GLU A 16 -8.55 -6.26 -6.16
N PHE A 17 -8.48 -5.74 -4.94
CA PHE A 17 -7.50 -6.17 -3.94
C PHE A 17 -7.54 -7.68 -3.70
N THR A 18 -8.73 -8.23 -3.45
CA THR A 18 -8.93 -9.66 -3.18
C THR A 18 -8.55 -10.53 -4.39
N ASN A 19 -8.97 -10.12 -5.59
CA ASN A 19 -8.64 -10.82 -6.83
C ASN A 19 -7.14 -10.79 -7.11
N PHE A 20 -6.47 -9.67 -6.83
CA PHE A 20 -5.04 -9.53 -7.00
C PHE A 20 -4.27 -10.47 -6.05
N VAL A 21 -4.58 -10.44 -4.75
CA VAL A 21 -3.88 -11.29 -3.78
C VAL A 21 -4.10 -12.78 -4.00
N ASN A 22 -5.28 -13.18 -4.51
CA ASN A 22 -5.58 -14.57 -4.86
C ASN A 22 -4.77 -15.08 -6.07
N LYS A 23 -4.29 -14.16 -6.92
CA LYS A 23 -3.49 -14.48 -8.11
C LYS A 23 -1.98 -14.37 -7.85
N LEU A 24 -1.55 -13.95 -6.65
CA LEU A 24 -0.13 -13.81 -6.35
C LEU A 24 0.56 -15.18 -6.33
N PRO A 25 1.68 -15.33 -7.06
CA PRO A 25 2.44 -16.58 -7.06
C PRO A 25 3.01 -16.87 -5.66
N GLN A 26 3.14 -18.15 -5.32
CA GLN A 26 3.69 -18.56 -4.02
C GLN A 26 5.17 -18.15 -3.86
N ASN A 27 5.95 -18.24 -4.94
CA ASN A 27 7.38 -17.91 -4.98
C ASN A 27 7.65 -16.67 -5.85
N GLY A 28 6.85 -15.62 -5.66
CA GLY A 28 7.00 -14.34 -6.36
C GLY A 28 8.00 -13.39 -5.71
N PRO A 29 8.26 -12.23 -6.35
CA PRO A 29 8.89 -11.11 -5.67
C PRO A 29 8.05 -10.65 -4.47
N ASN A 30 8.69 -9.95 -3.53
CA ASN A 30 7.98 -9.32 -2.42
C ASN A 30 6.90 -8.35 -2.94
N VAL A 31 5.74 -8.38 -2.29
CA VAL A 31 4.59 -7.55 -2.64
C VAL A 31 4.29 -6.61 -1.48
N TYR A 32 4.14 -5.33 -1.78
CA TYR A 32 3.80 -4.30 -0.82
C TYR A 32 2.49 -3.63 -1.24
N PHE A 33 1.65 -3.30 -0.27
CA PHE A 33 0.37 -2.63 -0.49
C PHE A 33 0.35 -1.29 0.24
N LEU A 34 0.00 -0.21 -0.45
CA LEU A 34 -0.36 1.07 0.16
C LEU A 34 -1.87 1.26 0.07
N PHE A 35 -2.55 1.15 1.21
CA PHE A 35 -3.96 1.44 1.34
C PHE A 35 -4.15 2.94 1.57
N SER A 36 -4.91 3.58 0.67
CA SER A 36 -5.07 5.03 0.59
C SER A 36 -6.52 5.39 0.34
N GLY A 37 -6.95 6.57 0.79
CA GLY A 37 -8.28 7.09 0.45
C GLY A 37 -8.36 7.38 -1.05
N SER A 38 -9.48 7.05 -1.69
CA SER A 38 -9.66 7.31 -3.12
C SER A 38 -9.42 8.77 -3.51
N LYS A 39 -8.96 8.97 -4.74
CA LYS A 39 -8.72 10.30 -5.30
C LYS A 39 -10.03 10.96 -5.70
N LYS A 40 -10.18 12.25 -5.37
CA LYS A 40 -11.26 13.11 -5.88
C LYS A 40 -10.96 13.51 -7.33
N GLU A 41 -11.88 14.24 -7.95
CA GLU A 41 -11.73 14.77 -9.33
C GLU A 41 -10.45 15.60 -9.54
N ASN A 42 -9.96 16.26 -8.49
CA ASN A 42 -8.70 17.01 -8.53
C ASN A 42 -7.43 16.12 -8.45
N GLY A 43 -7.58 14.80 -8.51
CA GLY A 43 -6.48 13.83 -8.43
C GLY A 43 -5.87 13.65 -7.03
N ARG A 44 -6.40 14.30 -5.99
CA ARG A 44 -5.91 14.20 -4.62
C ARG A 44 -6.80 13.29 -3.79
N SER A 45 -6.18 12.47 -2.92
CA SER A 45 -6.91 11.68 -1.94
C SER A 45 -7.77 12.58 -1.04
N TRP A 46 -8.97 12.13 -0.66
CA TRP A 46 -9.76 12.85 0.36
C TRP A 46 -9.10 12.83 1.75
N CYS A 47 -8.12 11.94 1.97
CA CYS A 47 -7.39 11.83 3.22
C CYS A 47 -6.10 12.67 3.18
N ILE A 48 -5.96 13.63 4.09
CA ILE A 48 -4.79 14.53 4.17
C ILE A 48 -3.50 13.74 4.43
N TYR A 49 -3.52 12.75 5.33
CA TYR A 49 -2.34 11.93 5.59
C TYR A 49 -1.92 11.09 4.38
N CYS A 50 -2.88 10.63 3.57
CA CYS A 50 -2.58 9.93 2.32
C CYS A 50 -1.90 10.88 1.31
N GLN A 51 -2.37 12.13 1.22
CA GLN A 51 -1.73 13.15 0.38
C GLN A 51 -0.29 13.45 0.81
N MET A 52 0.00 13.41 2.12
CA MET A 52 1.35 13.63 2.65
C MET A 52 2.28 12.44 2.40
N ALA A 53 1.77 11.21 2.50
CA ALA A 53 2.56 9.99 2.31
C ALA A 53 2.87 9.69 0.83
N GLU A 54 1.90 9.86 -0.07
CA GLU A 54 2.05 9.51 -1.50
C GLU A 54 3.34 10.06 -2.16
N PRO A 55 3.70 11.36 -2.04
CA PRO A 55 4.92 11.87 -2.66
C PRO A 55 6.21 11.29 -2.04
N VAL A 56 6.22 11.05 -0.72
CA VAL A 56 7.38 10.46 -0.03
C VAL A 56 7.59 9.02 -0.45
N VAL A 57 6.51 8.24 -0.51
CA VAL A 57 6.54 6.84 -0.94
C VAL A 57 6.96 6.73 -2.40
N LYS A 58 6.43 7.57 -3.29
CA LYS A 58 6.83 7.58 -4.70
C LYS A 58 8.32 7.88 -4.89
N ALA A 59 8.81 8.94 -4.25
CA ALA A 59 10.23 9.28 -4.32
C ALA A 59 11.12 8.13 -3.79
N PHE A 60 10.69 7.45 -2.72
CA PHE A 60 11.40 6.27 -2.22
C PHE A 60 11.41 5.12 -3.23
N LEU A 61 10.27 4.81 -3.87
CA LEU A 61 10.17 3.73 -4.87
C LEU A 61 10.98 4.03 -6.14
N ASP A 62 11.07 5.30 -6.57
CA ASP A 62 11.90 5.72 -7.70
C ASP A 62 13.40 5.45 -7.46
N GLU A 63 13.83 5.51 -6.20
CA GLU A 63 15.21 5.27 -5.79
C GLU A 63 15.47 3.80 -5.41
N LEU A 64 14.41 3.00 -5.23
CA LEU A 64 14.50 1.64 -4.75
C LEU A 64 15.13 0.72 -5.80
N LYS A 65 16.29 0.15 -5.48
CA LYS A 65 17.03 -0.78 -6.34
C LYS A 65 16.69 -2.25 -6.07
N ARG A 66 15.40 -2.56 -5.88
CA ARG A 66 14.90 -3.92 -5.63
C ARG A 66 13.81 -4.33 -6.64
N ASN A 67 13.69 -5.63 -6.89
CA ASN A 67 12.62 -6.19 -7.71
C ASN A 67 11.44 -6.56 -6.82
N VAL A 68 10.47 -5.66 -6.72
CA VAL A 68 9.29 -5.79 -5.87
C VAL A 68 8.04 -5.42 -6.66
N VAL A 69 6.89 -5.87 -6.17
CA VAL A 69 5.59 -5.40 -6.63
C VAL A 69 5.04 -4.42 -5.59
N PHE A 70 4.63 -3.24 -6.04
CA PHE A 70 4.01 -2.24 -5.19
C PHE A 70 2.61 -1.92 -5.68
N ALA A 71 1.60 -2.23 -4.88
CA ALA A 71 0.20 -2.02 -5.22
C ALA A 71 -0.39 -0.85 -4.44
N TYR A 72 -0.89 0.16 -5.15
CA TYR A 72 -1.72 1.22 -4.60
C TYR A 72 -3.16 0.73 -4.52
N VAL A 73 -3.78 0.79 -3.34
CA VAL A 73 -5.13 0.30 -3.10
C VAL A 73 -6.02 1.44 -2.63
N ASP A 74 -7.01 1.79 -3.44
CA ASP A 74 -8.03 2.75 -3.06
C ASP A 74 -9.07 2.09 -2.16
N VAL A 75 -9.16 2.55 -0.91
CA VAL A 75 -10.13 2.02 0.06
C VAL A 75 -11.55 2.54 -0.16
N GLY A 76 -11.79 3.31 -1.23
CA GLY A 76 -13.06 4.00 -1.48
C GLY A 76 -13.10 5.41 -0.90
N ASP A 77 -14.30 5.99 -0.89
CA ASP A 77 -14.54 7.32 -0.33
C ASP A 77 -14.49 7.35 1.21
N ARG A 78 -14.64 8.56 1.77
CA ARG A 78 -14.52 8.78 3.22
C ARG A 78 -15.61 8.09 4.02
N ASP A 79 -16.83 8.01 3.50
CA ASP A 79 -17.98 7.49 4.23
C ASP A 79 -17.95 5.96 4.21
N TYR A 80 -17.61 5.37 3.06
CA TYR A 80 -17.32 3.94 2.95
C TYR A 80 -16.20 3.50 3.90
N TRP A 81 -15.10 4.27 4.00
CA TRP A 81 -14.00 3.93 4.91
C TRP A 81 -14.35 4.09 6.40
N LYS A 82 -15.23 5.04 6.76
CA LYS A 82 -15.62 5.27 8.15
C LYS A 82 -16.53 4.18 8.70
N ASP A 83 -17.28 3.50 7.83
CA ASP A 83 -18.12 2.39 8.24
C ASP A 83 -17.27 1.30 8.89
N LYS A 84 -17.66 0.86 10.08
CA LYS A 84 -17.00 -0.25 10.79
C LYS A 84 -17.16 -1.57 10.04
N ALA A 85 -18.22 -1.70 9.23
CA ALA A 85 -18.46 -2.84 8.36
C ALA A 85 -17.68 -2.78 7.05
N CYS A 86 -16.89 -1.72 6.80
CA CYS A 86 -16.03 -1.60 5.62
C CYS A 86 -15.18 -2.88 5.47
N PRO A 87 -15.26 -3.58 4.32
CA PRO A 87 -14.51 -4.82 4.08
C PRO A 87 -13.02 -4.70 4.37
N PHE A 88 -12.39 -3.56 4.09
CA PHE A 88 -10.97 -3.34 4.41
C PHE A 88 -10.65 -3.34 5.91
N ARG A 89 -11.60 -2.94 6.76
CA ARG A 89 -11.44 -2.96 8.22
C ARG A 89 -11.67 -4.35 8.80
N THR A 90 -12.61 -5.09 8.22
CA THR A 90 -13.02 -6.42 8.72
C THR A 90 -12.24 -7.57 8.09
N ASP A 91 -11.51 -7.33 7.00
CA ASP A 91 -10.63 -8.30 6.35
C ASP A 91 -9.57 -8.80 7.35
N SER A 92 -9.60 -10.10 7.65
CA SER A 92 -8.72 -10.71 8.63
C SER A 92 -7.25 -10.72 8.20
N ARG A 93 -6.98 -10.54 6.90
CA ARG A 93 -5.62 -10.51 6.31
C ARG A 93 -4.93 -9.17 6.56
N THR A 94 -5.70 -8.07 6.58
CA THR A 94 -5.16 -6.71 6.70
C THR A 94 -5.56 -6.03 8.00
N LYS A 95 -6.76 -6.23 8.52
CA LYS A 95 -7.28 -5.61 9.75
C LYS A 95 -6.95 -4.12 9.82
N LEU A 96 -7.26 -3.37 8.76
CA LEU A 96 -6.85 -1.97 8.68
C LEU A 96 -7.59 -1.12 9.72
N LEU A 97 -6.83 -0.43 10.56
CA LEU A 97 -7.37 0.50 11.54
C LEU A 97 -7.31 1.95 11.04
N VAL A 98 -6.26 2.28 10.31
CA VAL A 98 -5.96 3.64 9.82
C VAL A 98 -5.49 3.62 8.36
N ILE A 99 -5.54 4.79 7.71
CA ILE A 99 -4.92 5.05 6.40
C ILE A 99 -4.14 6.37 6.46
N PRO A 100 -3.03 6.52 5.71
CA PRO A 100 -2.42 5.52 4.85
C PRO A 100 -1.83 4.35 5.66
N THR A 101 -1.81 3.16 5.08
CA THR A 101 -1.13 2.00 5.68
C THR A 101 -0.35 1.25 4.61
N ILE A 102 0.94 0.99 4.85
CA ILE A 102 1.78 0.15 4.00
C ILE A 102 1.94 -1.21 4.65
N ILE A 103 1.67 -2.29 3.92
CA ILE A 103 1.87 -3.67 4.39
C ILE A 103 2.83 -4.39 3.46
N LYS A 104 3.83 -5.08 4.01
CA LYS A 104 4.54 -6.14 3.29
C LYS A 104 3.70 -7.42 3.33
N TRP A 105 3.23 -7.88 2.18
CA TRP A 105 2.27 -8.97 2.09
C TRP A 105 2.79 -10.27 2.69
N LYS A 106 1.93 -10.99 3.42
CA LYS A 106 2.24 -12.22 4.19
C LYS A 106 3.23 -12.03 5.36
N GLY A 107 3.73 -10.82 5.60
CA GLY A 107 4.48 -10.46 6.79
C GLY A 107 3.62 -9.80 7.86
N VAL A 108 4.18 -9.63 9.06
CA VAL A 108 3.58 -8.81 10.13
C VAL A 108 3.97 -7.33 10.03
N GLN A 109 4.93 -7.01 9.16
CA GLN A 109 5.53 -5.68 9.04
C GLN A 109 4.60 -4.72 8.30
N ARG A 110 4.42 -3.54 8.90
CA ARG A 110 3.62 -2.47 8.32
C ARG A 110 4.01 -1.10 8.87
N LEU A 111 3.64 -0.08 8.11
CA LEU A 111 3.70 1.31 8.51
C LEU A 111 2.30 1.89 8.47
N GLU A 112 1.94 2.65 9.50
CA GLU A 112 0.59 3.20 9.67
C GLU A 112 0.64 4.73 9.86
N GLY A 113 -0.28 5.42 9.18
CA GLY A 113 -0.43 6.87 9.27
C GLY A 113 0.86 7.63 8.96
N SER A 114 1.36 8.40 9.93
CA SER A 114 2.56 9.23 9.77
C SER A 114 3.84 8.43 9.55
N GLN A 115 3.88 7.14 9.90
CA GLN A 115 5.04 6.29 9.63
C GLN A 115 5.29 6.13 8.12
N CYS A 116 4.24 6.21 7.30
CA CYS A 116 4.35 6.15 5.84
C CYS A 116 5.10 7.36 5.24
N THR A 117 5.36 8.42 6.03
CA THR A 117 6.13 9.59 5.60
C THR A 117 7.58 9.55 6.11
N LYS A 118 8.00 8.47 6.79
CA LYS A 118 9.31 8.34 7.40
C LYS A 118 10.21 7.49 6.52
N ARG A 119 11.19 8.13 5.89
CA ARG A 119 12.05 7.50 4.88
C ARG A 119 12.92 6.38 5.47
N ASP A 120 13.40 6.56 6.69
CA ASP A 120 14.09 5.55 7.49
C ASP A 120 13.23 4.30 7.71
N LEU A 121 11.94 4.48 8.05
CA LEU A 121 11.03 3.34 8.22
C LEU A 121 10.68 2.65 6.91
N LEU A 122 10.52 3.42 5.82
CA LEU A 122 10.38 2.84 4.47
C LEU A 122 11.61 2.02 4.11
N GLN A 123 12.81 2.53 4.40
CA GLN A 123 14.04 1.79 4.15
C GLN A 123 14.07 0.47 4.93
N MET A 124 13.82 0.49 6.23
CA MET A 124 13.76 -0.72 7.06
C MET A 124 12.74 -1.74 6.52
N LEU A 125 11.51 -1.30 6.21
CA LEU A 125 10.45 -2.17 5.69
C LEU A 125 10.84 -2.90 4.39
N PHE A 126 11.67 -2.27 3.57
CA PHE A 126 12.09 -2.81 2.27
C PHE A 126 13.47 -3.49 2.29
N GLU A 127 14.21 -3.45 3.40
CA GLU A 127 15.56 -4.02 3.55
C GLU A 127 15.60 -5.35 4.33
N GLU A 128 14.61 -5.65 5.18
CA GLU A 128 14.60 -6.80 6.11
C GLU A 128 14.62 -8.23 5.50
N ASP A 129 15.06 -8.41 4.24
CA ASP A 129 15.16 -9.73 3.58
C ASP A 129 16.59 -10.08 3.09
N ASP A 130 17.64 -9.50 3.68
CA ASP A 130 19.02 -9.97 3.50
C ASP A 130 19.47 -10.91 4.62
#